data_AF-A0A4S4N356-F1
#
_entry.id   AF-A0A4S4N356-F1
#
_cell.length_a   1.000
_cell.length_b   1.000
_cell.length_c   1.000
_cell.angle_alpha   90.00
_cell.angle_beta   90.00
_cell.angle_gamma   90.00
#
_symmetry.space_group_name_H-M   'P 1'
#
loop_
_entity.id
_entity.type
_entity.pdbx_description
1 polymer ?
#
loop_
_entity_poly.entity_id
_entity_poly.type
_entity_poly.pdbx_seq_one_letter_code
_entity_poly.pdbx_strand_id
1 'polypeptide(L)'
;MARRPSTVSLSSLSSSTATGLSKLAQLPPLTHSVSQNSNTSGEGSSQWLPNRKVSVSGSLKSSFEPNGYSDNLDPDELFAKHTVAEVRAIQQRLRVDADAKQQELRLMVGERYRDLLQASTSIIEIAQSSVNVKDAFQEMRNVSASMRQAHLPKSSTVAGDEDIYLHALQSLSAHMKLLLDAPEHLWRLIEKRRYLHAAWLFLLSRVVHQALLVAEDDEDAQWSAYGILVPEQFPLVQRQWDIVSQFRTQVTHKATLFLREHTLSSSDACAALLTLHLLESRPLPETVTIFLTQRTRALTTLLNRSRSIANGAADANLFTDAGPRRTSKASTLGTARTIFLGGALHPTSLMAEVLNYISTEAPPPDWVPHDLRFTTQTLLASLPSSTHYGLLPSNIKGYKPYIDDNTISTSKIHVQVEEQMQDWFRDALQDLEKAVDNWLSELKTIREVWYLRSQLRTWVDKGEGLVHDEKLQFTSTVENWCQKRTRQIWRSEIDAAKLAFQERLASTLESDRDSLNLNLSERIPSSTPAIIAE
;
A
#
# COMPACT_ATOMS: atom_id res chain seq x y z
N MET A 1 23.74 -1.97 60.62
CA MET A 1 24.33 -3.08 61.41
C MET A 1 24.77 -4.17 60.44
N ALA A 2 26.07 -4.48 60.46
CA ALA A 2 26.78 -5.70 60.00
C ALA A 2 26.51 -6.27 58.58
N ARG A 3 27.47 -6.75 57.80
CA ARG A 3 28.95 -6.80 57.80
C ARG A 3 29.35 -7.26 56.38
N ARG A 4 30.46 -6.76 55.83
CA ARG A 4 31.16 -7.34 54.66
C ARG A 4 31.72 -8.75 55.01
N PRO A 5 32.20 -9.54 54.02
CA PRO A 5 33.57 -9.36 53.55
C PRO A 5 33.77 -9.48 52.02
N SER A 6 34.90 -8.93 51.60
CA SER A 6 35.51 -8.93 50.26
C SER A 6 36.72 -9.89 50.20
N THR A 7 37.34 -9.96 49.02
CA THR A 7 38.62 -10.64 48.62
C THR A 7 38.41 -12.06 48.07
N VAL A 8 39.04 -12.52 46.99
CA VAL A 8 40.41 -12.33 46.48
C VAL A 8 40.46 -12.45 44.94
N SER A 9 41.33 -11.65 44.31
CA SER A 9 41.79 -11.81 42.94
C SER A 9 42.99 -12.77 42.87
N LEU A 10 43.07 -13.62 41.85
CA LEU A 10 44.33 -14.24 41.42
C LEU A 10 44.56 -13.98 39.93
N SER A 11 45.72 -13.40 39.68
CA SER A 11 46.31 -13.03 38.41
C SER A 11 47.25 -14.13 37.88
N SER A 12 47.30 -14.21 36.54
CA SER A 12 48.49 -14.43 35.68
C SER A 12 49.36 -15.68 35.82
N LEU A 13 49.46 -16.45 34.72
CA LEU A 13 50.67 -17.11 34.17
C LEU A 13 50.48 -17.16 32.62
N SER A 14 51.12 -16.30 31.82
CA SER A 14 52.37 -16.54 31.04
C SER A 14 52.34 -17.81 30.16
N SER A 15 52.20 -17.71 28.83
CA SER A 15 53.27 -17.49 27.82
C SER A 15 54.25 -18.66 27.64
N SER A 16 54.14 -19.36 26.50
CA SER A 16 55.18 -20.05 25.72
C SER A 16 54.46 -20.81 24.59
N THR A 17 54.89 -20.93 23.33
CA THR A 17 56.10 -20.53 22.58
C THR A 17 55.76 -20.71 21.09
N ALA A 18 56.21 -19.79 20.25
CA ALA A 18 56.26 -19.98 18.80
C ALA A 18 57.46 -20.86 18.41
N THR A 19 57.28 -21.79 17.47
CA THR A 19 58.26 -22.21 16.43
C THR A 19 57.65 -23.29 15.55
N GLY A 20 57.76 -23.15 14.22
CA GLY A 20 57.55 -24.28 13.30
C GLY A 20 57.08 -23.93 11.89
N LEU A 21 57.90 -23.18 11.14
CA LEU A 21 57.78 -23.08 9.68
C LEU A 21 58.38 -24.32 9.00
N SER A 22 57.76 -24.70 7.87
CA SER A 22 58.33 -25.31 6.65
C SER A 22 58.55 -26.84 6.54
N LYS A 23 57.82 -27.42 5.56
CA LYS A 23 58.00 -28.65 4.72
C LYS A 23 56.68 -29.45 4.72
N LEU A 24 56.04 -29.79 3.61
CA LEU A 24 56.57 -30.29 2.35
C LEU A 24 55.60 -29.94 1.20
N ALA A 25 56.17 -29.50 0.08
CA ALA A 25 55.50 -29.40 -1.21
C ALA A 25 55.22 -30.79 -1.78
N GLN A 26 54.09 -30.94 -2.49
CA GLN A 26 53.98 -31.62 -3.79
C GLN A 26 52.49 -31.83 -4.13
N LEU A 27 51.93 -30.94 -4.95
CA LEU A 27 50.75 -31.21 -5.78
C LEU A 27 51.16 -30.92 -7.22
N PRO A 28 50.99 -31.85 -8.18
CA PRO A 28 51.28 -31.59 -9.58
C PRO A 28 50.12 -30.83 -10.25
N PRO A 29 50.41 -30.01 -11.28
CA PRO A 29 49.40 -29.25 -12.00
C PRO A 29 48.83 -30.08 -13.16
N LEU A 30 47.51 -30.11 -13.31
CA LEU A 30 46.89 -30.58 -14.55
C LEU A 30 46.74 -29.39 -15.51
N THR A 31 47.68 -29.32 -16.44
CA THR A 31 47.67 -28.46 -17.60
C THR A 31 46.65 -28.96 -18.62
N HIS A 32 45.71 -28.10 -19.01
CA HIS A 32 44.95 -28.26 -20.24
C HIS A 32 45.91 -28.12 -21.43
N SER A 33 46.05 -29.18 -22.22
CA SER A 33 46.63 -29.13 -23.56
C SER A 33 45.59 -29.58 -24.57
N VAL A 34 45.32 -28.68 -25.51
CA VAL A 34 44.46 -28.85 -26.68
C VAL A 34 45.37 -29.21 -27.84
N SER A 35 45.08 -30.31 -28.55
CA SER A 35 45.32 -30.44 -30.00
C SER A 35 44.63 -31.69 -30.58
N GLN A 36 43.61 -31.41 -31.41
CA GLN A 36 43.24 -32.01 -32.71
C GLN A 36 43.33 -33.55 -32.90
N ASN A 37 42.20 -34.22 -33.16
CA ASN A 37 41.73 -34.46 -34.54
C ASN A 37 40.33 -35.11 -34.66
N SER A 38 39.54 -34.51 -35.56
CA SER A 38 38.57 -35.04 -36.55
C SER A 38 37.36 -35.94 -36.19
N ASN A 39 36.20 -35.46 -36.66
CA ASN A 39 35.05 -36.18 -37.26
C ASN A 39 34.05 -36.85 -36.28
N THR A 40 32.73 -36.67 -36.34
CA THR A 40 31.78 -36.18 -37.37
C THR A 40 30.38 -35.99 -36.76
N SER A 41 29.59 -35.10 -37.38
CA SER A 41 28.09 -35.06 -37.45
C SER A 41 27.29 -34.86 -36.16
N GLY A 42 26.36 -33.91 -36.00
CA GLY A 42 25.78 -32.83 -36.82
C GLY A 42 24.68 -32.21 -35.93
N GLU A 43 24.75 -30.92 -35.57
CA GLU A 43 23.98 -29.80 -36.16
C GLU A 43 22.53 -30.15 -36.59
N GLY A 44 21.48 -29.44 -36.20
CA GLY A 44 21.48 -28.12 -35.58
C GLY A 44 20.10 -27.67 -35.06
N SER A 45 20.19 -26.70 -34.16
CA SER A 45 19.11 -25.79 -33.81
C SER A 45 19.16 -24.61 -34.78
N SER A 46 18.03 -24.18 -35.33
CA SER A 46 17.99 -22.95 -36.13
C SER A 46 16.80 -22.09 -35.76
N GLN A 47 17.19 -20.89 -35.32
CA GLN A 47 16.41 -19.70 -35.02
C GLN A 47 15.66 -19.19 -36.26
N TRP A 48 14.50 -18.62 -35.99
CA TRP A 48 13.68 -17.85 -36.93
C TRP A 48 14.32 -16.51 -37.30
N LEU A 49 14.22 -16.10 -38.57
CA LEU A 49 13.92 -14.74 -39.07
C LEU A 49 13.65 -14.79 -40.61
N PRO A 50 12.94 -13.81 -41.20
CA PRO A 50 11.99 -14.01 -42.29
C PRO A 50 12.59 -13.80 -43.67
N ASN A 51 12.12 -14.58 -44.66
CA ASN A 51 12.64 -14.50 -46.02
C ASN A 51 11.93 -13.46 -46.88
N ARG A 52 12.78 -12.78 -47.64
CA ARG A 52 12.59 -11.66 -48.56
C ARG A 52 11.99 -12.16 -49.87
N LYS A 53 11.04 -11.39 -50.43
CA LYS A 53 10.46 -11.61 -51.76
C LYS A 53 11.53 -11.53 -52.85
N VAL A 54 11.50 -12.46 -53.80
CA VAL A 54 12.00 -12.27 -55.17
C VAL A 54 10.95 -12.81 -56.13
N SER A 55 10.40 -11.91 -56.93
CA SER A 55 9.65 -12.22 -58.15
C SER A 55 10.63 -12.41 -59.30
N VAL A 56 10.37 -13.43 -60.12
CA VAL A 56 10.76 -13.40 -61.55
C VAL A 56 9.48 -13.59 -62.35
N SER A 57 9.23 -12.60 -63.19
CA SER A 57 8.11 -12.49 -64.10
C SER A 57 8.28 -13.37 -65.34
N GLY A 58 7.15 -13.79 -65.91
CA GLY A 58 7.05 -14.42 -67.22
C GLY A 58 5.60 -14.44 -67.69
N SER A 59 5.11 -13.25 -68.05
CA SER A 59 3.76 -12.90 -68.53
C SER A 59 3.14 -13.86 -69.54
N LEU A 60 1.84 -14.16 -69.37
CA LEU A 60 0.83 -13.95 -70.41
C LEU A 60 -0.54 -13.69 -69.73
N LYS A 61 -0.96 -12.42 -69.77
CA LYS A 61 -2.32 -12.00 -69.42
C LYS A 61 -3.29 -12.50 -70.50
N SER A 62 -4.26 -13.32 -70.09
CA SER A 62 -5.58 -13.34 -70.73
C SER A 62 -6.62 -13.11 -69.65
N SER A 63 -7.28 -11.98 -69.77
CA SER A 63 -8.29 -11.40 -68.89
C SER A 63 -9.44 -12.37 -68.62
N PHE A 64 -9.50 -12.96 -67.43
CA PHE A 64 -10.74 -13.37 -66.76
C PHE A 64 -10.38 -13.59 -65.29
N GLU A 65 -10.98 -12.79 -64.40
CA GLU A 65 -10.85 -13.00 -62.96
C GLU A 65 -11.42 -14.37 -62.58
N PRO A 66 -10.69 -15.24 -61.85
CA PRO A 66 -11.24 -16.48 -61.35
C PRO A 66 -11.49 -16.33 -59.85
N ASN A 67 -12.49 -15.55 -59.48
CA ASN A 67 -13.08 -15.66 -58.15
C ASN A 67 -14.60 -15.54 -58.26
N GLY A 68 -15.28 -16.67 -58.05
CA GLY A 68 -16.73 -16.78 -57.98
C GLY A 68 -17.37 -17.38 -59.22
N TYR A 69 -18.05 -18.52 -59.03
CA TYR A 69 -18.99 -19.17 -59.95
C TYR A 69 -18.42 -20.04 -61.08
N SER A 70 -17.71 -21.12 -60.72
CA SER A 70 -17.62 -22.32 -61.58
C SER A 70 -18.71 -23.35 -61.26
N ASP A 71 -19.83 -22.91 -60.66
CA ASP A 71 -20.88 -23.80 -60.16
C ASP A 71 -22.23 -23.63 -60.88
N ASN A 72 -22.25 -22.87 -61.99
CA ASN A 72 -23.48 -22.68 -62.78
C ASN A 72 -23.18 -22.34 -64.24
N LEU A 73 -22.29 -23.09 -64.89
CA LEU A 73 -22.31 -23.13 -66.35
C LEU A 73 -23.44 -24.08 -66.77
N ASP A 74 -24.59 -23.51 -67.10
CA ASP A 74 -25.71 -24.25 -67.66
C ASP A 74 -25.27 -24.88 -69.00
N PRO A 75 -25.28 -26.22 -69.15
CA PRO A 75 -24.80 -26.90 -70.35
C PRO A 75 -25.47 -26.37 -71.62
N ASP A 76 -26.74 -26.01 -71.53
CA ASP A 76 -27.55 -25.54 -72.66
C ASP A 76 -27.09 -24.17 -73.17
N GLU A 77 -26.69 -23.25 -72.29
CA GLU A 77 -26.11 -21.96 -72.70
C GLU A 77 -24.72 -22.12 -73.33
N LEU A 78 -23.94 -23.10 -72.89
CA LEU A 78 -22.61 -23.37 -73.44
C LEU A 78 -22.72 -23.90 -74.87
N PHE A 79 -23.64 -24.83 -75.13
CA PHE A 79 -23.90 -25.36 -76.48
C PHE A 79 -24.53 -24.32 -77.42
N ALA A 80 -25.30 -23.36 -76.89
CA ALA A 80 -25.91 -22.30 -77.70
C ALA A 80 -24.92 -21.22 -78.15
N LYS A 81 -23.95 -20.86 -77.30
CA LYS A 81 -23.03 -19.73 -77.53
C LYS A 81 -21.70 -20.13 -78.17
N HIS A 82 -21.28 -21.39 -78.03
CA HIS A 82 -19.96 -21.85 -78.48
C HIS A 82 -20.07 -22.96 -79.53
N THR A 83 -19.13 -22.97 -80.46
CA THR A 83 -19.04 -24.05 -81.45
C THR A 83 -18.59 -25.36 -80.82
N VAL A 84 -18.90 -26.50 -81.44
CA VAL A 84 -18.59 -27.85 -80.90
C VAL A 84 -17.09 -28.02 -80.60
N ALA A 85 -16.21 -27.38 -81.36
CA ALA A 85 -14.77 -27.41 -81.12
C ALA A 85 -14.37 -26.62 -79.87
N GLU A 86 -14.96 -25.45 -79.64
CA GLU A 86 -14.73 -24.61 -78.45
C GLU A 86 -15.29 -25.28 -77.20
N VAL A 87 -16.47 -25.91 -77.28
CA VAL A 87 -17.04 -26.68 -76.18
C VAL A 87 -16.14 -27.84 -75.77
N ARG A 88 -15.56 -28.56 -76.73
CA ARG A 88 -14.57 -29.62 -76.42
C ARG A 88 -13.31 -29.06 -75.76
N ALA A 89 -12.85 -27.88 -76.18
CA ALA A 89 -11.71 -27.21 -75.55
C ALA A 89 -12.04 -26.77 -74.12
N ILE A 90 -13.25 -26.26 -73.87
CA ILE A 90 -13.73 -25.89 -72.53
C ILE A 90 -13.88 -27.14 -71.64
N GLN A 91 -14.44 -28.23 -72.16
CA GLN A 91 -14.53 -29.51 -71.45
C GLN A 91 -13.13 -30.03 -71.06
N GLN A 92 -12.18 -29.99 -72.00
CA GLN A 92 -10.82 -30.44 -71.73
C GLN A 92 -10.15 -29.55 -70.67
N ARG A 93 -10.35 -28.23 -70.73
CA ARG A 93 -9.86 -27.29 -69.71
C ARG A 93 -10.48 -27.55 -68.34
N LEU A 94 -11.80 -27.78 -68.27
CA LEU A 94 -12.49 -28.09 -67.01
C LEU A 94 -12.03 -29.41 -66.40
N ARG A 95 -11.72 -30.42 -67.23
CA ARG A 95 -11.11 -31.66 -66.73
C ARG A 95 -9.73 -31.42 -66.13
N VAL A 96 -8.88 -30.64 -66.80
CA VAL A 96 -7.55 -30.29 -66.28
C VAL A 96 -7.65 -29.47 -64.99
N ASP A 97 -8.59 -28.53 -64.90
CA ASP A 97 -8.82 -27.74 -63.68
C ASP A 97 -9.39 -28.59 -62.54
N ALA A 98 -10.27 -29.54 -62.84
CA ALA A 98 -10.79 -30.49 -61.87
C ALA A 98 -9.68 -31.42 -61.34
N ASP A 99 -8.83 -31.94 -62.21
CA ASP A 99 -7.68 -32.77 -61.82
C ASP A 99 -6.67 -31.96 -61.00
N ALA A 100 -6.43 -30.70 -61.36
CA ALA A 100 -5.56 -29.78 -60.61
C ALA A 100 -6.11 -29.49 -59.20
N LYS A 101 -7.40 -29.15 -59.08
CA LYS A 101 -8.07 -28.93 -57.78
C LYS A 101 -8.13 -30.20 -56.95
N GLN A 102 -8.34 -31.35 -57.57
CA GLN A 102 -8.29 -32.63 -56.87
C GLN A 102 -6.89 -32.89 -56.30
N GLN A 103 -5.85 -32.56 -57.05
CA GLN A 103 -4.47 -32.69 -56.59
C GLN A 103 -4.12 -31.66 -55.50
N GLU A 104 -4.61 -30.43 -55.60
CA GLU A 104 -4.47 -29.38 -54.58
C GLU A 104 -5.16 -29.79 -53.27
N LEU A 105 -6.39 -30.34 -53.34
CA LEU A 105 -7.09 -30.85 -52.17
C LEU A 105 -6.35 -32.02 -51.53
N ARG A 106 -5.78 -32.94 -52.33
CA ARG A 106 -4.95 -34.04 -51.81
C ARG A 106 -3.71 -33.52 -51.06
N LEU A 107 -3.07 -32.49 -51.59
CA LEU A 107 -1.91 -31.86 -50.94
C LEU A 107 -2.31 -31.12 -49.67
N MET A 108 -3.35 -30.30 -49.73
CA MET A 108 -3.81 -29.49 -48.59
C MET A 108 -4.33 -30.35 -47.43
N VAL A 109 -5.07 -31.42 -47.74
CA VAL A 109 -5.54 -32.37 -46.73
C VAL A 109 -4.38 -33.23 -46.22
N GLY A 110 -3.47 -33.66 -47.11
CA GLY A 110 -2.28 -34.42 -46.74
C GLY A 110 -1.31 -33.65 -45.83
N GLU A 111 -1.07 -32.37 -46.11
CA GLU A 111 -0.25 -31.47 -45.29
C GLU A 111 -0.89 -31.26 -43.91
N ARG A 112 -2.20 -30.99 -43.85
CA ARG A 112 -2.92 -30.85 -42.57
C ARG A 112 -2.92 -32.14 -41.74
N TYR A 113 -3.07 -33.31 -42.35
CA TYR A 113 -2.93 -34.59 -41.63
C TYR A 113 -1.51 -34.82 -41.13
N ARG A 114 -0.50 -34.46 -41.94
CA ARG A 114 0.90 -34.56 -41.54
C ARG A 114 1.23 -33.64 -40.38
N ASP A 115 0.78 -32.39 -40.43
CA ASP A 115 0.98 -31.40 -39.37
C ASP A 115 0.25 -31.81 -38.09
N LEU A 116 -0.97 -32.36 -38.19
CA LEU A 116 -1.71 -32.86 -37.02
C LEU A 116 -1.01 -34.05 -36.36
N LEU A 117 -0.47 -34.97 -37.15
CA LEU A 117 0.35 -36.08 -36.64
C LEU A 117 1.64 -35.57 -36.00
N GLN A 118 2.34 -34.65 -36.65
CA GLN A 118 3.57 -34.06 -36.13
C GLN A 118 3.32 -33.29 -34.82
N ALA A 119 2.23 -32.52 -34.74
CA ALA A 119 1.81 -31.86 -33.51
C ALA A 119 1.50 -32.87 -32.40
N SER A 120 0.83 -33.97 -32.74
CA SER A 120 0.56 -35.05 -31.78
C SER A 120 1.85 -35.71 -31.28
N THR A 121 2.83 -35.96 -32.16
CA THR A 121 4.14 -36.49 -31.75
C THR A 121 4.87 -35.51 -30.84
N SER A 122 4.84 -34.21 -31.16
CA SER A 122 5.44 -33.16 -30.32
C SER A 122 4.80 -33.09 -28.93
N ILE A 123 3.48 -33.26 -28.81
CA ILE A 123 2.80 -33.33 -27.51
C ILE A 123 3.25 -34.54 -26.70
N ILE A 124 3.45 -35.69 -27.34
CA ILE A 124 3.98 -36.89 -26.68
C ILE A 124 5.41 -36.67 -26.20
N GLU A 125 6.26 -36.02 -27.01
CA GLU A 125 7.63 -35.65 -26.63
C GLU A 125 7.65 -34.68 -25.45
N ILE A 126 6.75 -33.67 -25.44
CA ILE A 126 6.60 -32.74 -24.32
C ILE A 126 6.17 -33.48 -23.05
N ALA A 127 5.23 -34.42 -23.15
CA ALA A 127 4.77 -35.22 -22.02
C ALA A 127 5.92 -36.09 -21.45
N GLN A 128 6.69 -36.75 -22.33
CA GLN A 128 7.82 -37.55 -21.92
C GLN A 128 8.95 -36.70 -21.32
N SER A 129 9.23 -35.53 -21.90
CA SER A 129 10.17 -34.57 -21.32
C SER A 129 9.72 -34.09 -19.95
N SER A 130 8.42 -33.90 -19.70
CA SER A 130 7.89 -33.51 -18.40
C SER A 130 8.12 -34.59 -17.33
N VAL A 131 7.94 -35.86 -17.70
CA VAL A 131 8.27 -37.00 -16.82
C VAL A 131 9.78 -37.04 -16.53
N ASN A 132 10.62 -36.89 -17.56
CA ASN A 132 12.07 -36.89 -17.37
C ASN A 132 12.54 -35.73 -16.47
N VAL A 133 11.95 -34.54 -16.60
CA VAL A 133 12.24 -33.40 -15.74
C VAL A 133 11.82 -33.68 -14.30
N LYS A 134 10.64 -34.27 -14.09
CA LYS A 134 10.19 -34.70 -12.75
C LYS A 134 11.16 -35.72 -12.14
N ASP A 135 11.59 -36.70 -12.92
CA ASP A 135 12.53 -37.73 -12.46
C ASP A 135 13.90 -37.13 -12.15
N ALA A 136 14.38 -36.19 -12.95
CA ALA A 136 15.60 -35.44 -12.69
C ALA A 136 15.52 -34.60 -11.40
N PHE A 137 14.37 -33.99 -11.10
CA PHE A 137 14.15 -33.31 -9.81
C PHE A 137 14.09 -34.28 -8.64
N GLN A 138 13.48 -35.46 -8.82
CA GLN A 138 13.44 -36.50 -7.80
C GLN A 138 14.85 -37.05 -7.53
N GLU A 139 15.63 -37.28 -8.57
CA GLU A 139 17.03 -37.69 -8.48
C GLU A 139 17.87 -36.59 -7.79
N MET A 140 17.71 -35.32 -8.18
CA MET A 140 18.40 -34.21 -7.52
C MET A 140 18.02 -34.09 -6.04
N ARG A 141 16.76 -34.34 -5.68
CA ARG A 141 16.30 -34.39 -4.28
C ARG A 141 16.99 -35.54 -3.54
N ASN A 142 17.07 -36.72 -4.15
CA ASN A 142 17.72 -37.89 -3.57
C ASN A 142 19.24 -37.71 -3.43
N VAL A 143 19.91 -37.12 -4.43
CA VAL A 143 21.34 -36.78 -4.39
C VAL A 143 21.60 -35.70 -3.34
N SER A 144 20.73 -34.69 -3.23
CA SER A 144 20.85 -33.65 -2.19
C SER A 144 20.65 -34.23 -0.79
N ALA A 145 19.70 -35.15 -0.61
CA ALA A 145 19.50 -35.87 0.65
C ALA A 145 20.69 -36.77 0.98
N SER A 146 21.21 -37.52 0.00
CA SER A 146 22.39 -38.38 0.16
C SER A 146 23.67 -37.57 0.43
N MET A 147 23.85 -36.43 -0.24
CA MET A 147 24.97 -35.52 -0.01
C MET A 147 24.88 -34.83 1.34
N ARG A 148 23.68 -34.48 1.82
CA ARG A 148 23.45 -34.06 3.22
C ARG A 148 23.87 -35.16 4.20
N GLN A 149 23.48 -36.42 3.96
CA GLN A 149 23.92 -37.56 4.78
C GLN A 149 25.43 -37.84 4.70
N ALA A 150 26.08 -37.60 3.56
CA ALA A 150 27.52 -37.81 3.37
C ALA A 150 28.38 -36.67 3.95
N HIS A 151 27.84 -35.46 4.07
CA HIS A 151 28.50 -34.31 4.69
C HIS A 151 28.30 -34.21 6.22
N LEU A 152 27.47 -35.05 6.83
CA LEU A 152 27.60 -35.30 8.27
C LEU A 152 28.91 -36.08 8.47
N PRO A 153 29.88 -35.57 9.26
CA PRO A 153 31.03 -36.38 9.63
C PRO A 153 30.50 -37.63 10.32
N LYS A 154 30.82 -38.81 9.78
CA LYS A 154 30.61 -40.10 10.45
C LYS A 154 31.45 -40.12 11.73
N SER A 155 30.92 -39.47 12.76
CA SER A 155 31.39 -39.58 14.13
C SER A 155 30.71 -40.79 14.76
N SER A 156 31.50 -41.52 15.53
CA SER A 156 31.13 -42.77 16.21
C SER A 156 29.76 -42.73 16.90
N THR A 157 29.01 -43.80 16.65
CA THR A 157 27.62 -44.18 16.93
C THR A 157 27.07 -44.07 18.37
N VAL A 158 27.49 -43.12 19.22
CA VAL A 158 26.80 -42.85 20.50
C VAL A 158 26.77 -41.35 20.85
N ALA A 159 27.83 -40.60 20.54
CA ALA A 159 27.90 -39.16 20.89
C ALA A 159 27.17 -38.24 19.90
N GLY A 160 27.08 -38.63 18.62
CA GLY A 160 26.45 -37.80 17.59
C GLY A 160 24.93 -37.69 17.72
N ASP A 161 24.26 -38.72 18.23
CA ASP A 161 22.80 -38.72 18.42
C ASP A 161 22.40 -37.87 19.64
N GLU A 162 23.21 -37.90 20.71
CA GLU A 162 23.08 -36.98 21.85
C GLU A 162 23.31 -35.53 21.42
N ASP A 163 24.31 -35.25 20.57
CA ASP A 163 24.56 -33.89 20.07
C ASP A 163 23.40 -33.37 19.20
N ILE A 164 22.81 -34.20 18.34
CA ILE A 164 21.63 -33.83 17.53
C ILE A 164 20.42 -33.58 18.44
N TYR A 165 20.18 -34.44 19.42
CA TYR A 165 19.11 -34.26 20.41
C TYR A 165 19.31 -32.97 21.23
N LEU A 166 20.53 -32.68 21.66
CA LEU A 166 20.88 -31.44 22.37
C LEU A 166 20.65 -30.21 21.49
N HIS A 167 21.01 -30.26 20.21
CA HIS A 167 20.72 -29.19 19.25
C HIS A 167 19.22 -29.00 19.02
N ALA A 168 18.45 -30.08 18.93
CA ALA A 168 17.00 -30.02 18.87
C ALA A 168 16.42 -29.36 20.13
N LEU A 169 16.90 -29.72 21.31
CA LEU A 169 16.47 -29.12 22.58
C LEU A 169 16.86 -27.64 22.69
N GLN A 170 18.04 -27.24 22.19
CA GLN A 170 18.47 -25.85 22.11
C GLN A 170 17.57 -25.04 21.16
N SER A 171 17.24 -25.60 20.00
CA SER A 171 16.30 -25.00 19.05
C SER A 171 14.92 -24.85 19.68
N LEU A 172 14.39 -25.91 20.32
CA LEU A 172 13.12 -25.89 21.04
C LEU A 172 13.10 -24.81 22.12
N SER A 173 14.17 -24.74 22.91
CA SER A 173 14.36 -23.72 23.94
C SER A 173 14.32 -22.32 23.35
N ALA A 174 14.94 -22.09 22.20
CA ALA A 174 14.90 -20.79 21.52
C ALA A 174 13.49 -20.40 21.04
N HIS A 175 12.73 -21.35 20.48
CA HIS A 175 11.33 -21.13 20.10
C HIS A 175 10.46 -20.79 21.32
N MET A 176 10.56 -21.60 22.37
CA MET A 176 9.82 -21.38 23.62
C MET A 176 10.21 -20.06 24.27
N LYS A 177 11.50 -19.72 24.29
CA LYS A 177 12.02 -18.47 24.87
C LYS A 177 11.45 -17.25 24.15
N LEU A 178 11.40 -17.26 22.82
CA LEU A 178 10.82 -16.15 22.05
C LEU A 178 9.33 -16.00 22.35
N LEU A 179 8.58 -17.11 22.43
CA LEU A 179 7.16 -17.09 22.77
C LEU A 179 6.90 -16.59 24.19
N LEU A 180 7.74 -16.97 25.16
CA LEU A 180 7.64 -16.54 26.57
C LEU A 180 7.97 -15.04 26.75
N ASP A 181 8.92 -14.53 25.98
CA ASP A 181 9.32 -13.12 26.05
C ASP A 181 8.36 -12.19 25.28
N ALA A 182 7.59 -12.74 24.33
CA ALA A 182 6.73 -11.96 23.43
C ALA A 182 5.72 -11.04 24.14
N PRO A 183 4.94 -11.47 25.17
CA PRO A 183 3.97 -10.59 25.84
C PRO A 183 4.61 -9.33 26.44
N GLU A 184 5.78 -9.46 27.06
CA GLU A 184 6.47 -8.33 27.69
C GLU A 184 6.98 -7.34 26.63
N HIS A 185 7.54 -7.86 25.54
CA HIS A 185 8.02 -7.03 24.44
C HIS A 185 6.89 -6.35 23.66
N LEU A 186 5.78 -7.06 23.42
CA LEU A 186 4.59 -6.48 22.81
C LEU A 186 4.07 -5.30 23.64
N TRP A 187 3.98 -5.45 24.96
CA TRP A 187 3.61 -4.34 25.85
C TRP A 187 4.56 -3.13 25.73
N ARG A 188 5.87 -3.36 25.79
CA ARG A 188 6.87 -2.28 25.68
C ARG A 188 6.78 -1.55 24.33
N LEU A 189 6.58 -2.29 23.24
CA LEU A 189 6.48 -1.72 21.89
C LEU A 189 5.20 -0.90 21.72
N ILE A 190 4.08 -1.39 22.28
CA ILE A 190 2.82 -0.67 22.32
C ILE A 190 2.95 0.63 23.12
N GLU A 191 3.61 0.61 24.27
CA GLU A 191 3.82 1.80 25.12
C GLU A 191 4.70 2.85 24.42
N LYS A 192 5.73 2.38 23.70
CA LYS A 192 6.59 3.23 22.86
C LYS A 192 5.91 3.71 21.56
N ARG A 193 4.64 3.37 21.33
CA ARG A 193 3.88 3.68 20.10
C ARG A 193 4.48 3.11 18.80
N ARG A 194 5.33 2.08 18.90
CA ARG A 194 5.95 1.41 17.73
C ARG A 194 5.07 0.25 17.27
N TYR A 195 3.88 0.57 16.74
CA TYR A 195 2.88 -0.44 16.38
C TYR A 195 3.38 -1.41 15.31
N LEU A 196 4.11 -0.96 14.29
CA LEU A 196 4.65 -1.83 13.22
C LEU A 196 5.57 -2.93 13.76
N HIS A 197 6.37 -2.58 14.76
CA HIS A 197 7.28 -3.52 15.41
C HIS A 197 6.50 -4.52 16.26
N ALA A 198 5.46 -4.06 16.97
CA ALA A 198 4.57 -4.93 17.74
C ALA A 198 3.81 -5.90 16.84
N ALA A 199 3.28 -5.41 15.71
CA ALA A 199 2.61 -6.20 14.68
C ALA A 199 3.53 -7.30 14.14
N TRP A 200 4.78 -6.96 13.81
CA TRP A 200 5.74 -7.92 13.29
C TRP A 200 6.15 -8.96 14.33
N LEU A 201 6.40 -8.55 15.58
CA LEU A 201 6.69 -9.48 16.68
C LEU A 201 5.51 -10.43 16.95
N PHE A 202 4.28 -9.93 16.85
CA PHE A 202 3.08 -10.77 16.95
C PHE A 202 3.03 -11.81 15.84
N LEU A 203 3.25 -11.41 14.58
CA LEU A 203 3.27 -12.33 13.43
C LEU A 203 4.39 -13.36 13.55
N LEU A 204 5.58 -12.94 13.99
CA LEU A 204 6.69 -13.85 14.26
C LEU A 204 6.36 -14.84 15.38
N SER A 205 5.75 -14.36 16.46
CA SER A 205 5.31 -15.22 17.59
C SER A 205 4.27 -16.24 17.14
N ARG A 206 3.39 -15.89 16.19
CA ARG A 206 2.45 -16.83 15.57
C ARG A 206 3.16 -17.92 14.79
N VAL A 207 4.16 -17.57 14.00
CA VAL A 207 4.96 -18.53 13.22
C VAL A 207 5.74 -19.46 14.14
N VAL A 208 6.31 -18.92 15.21
CA VAL A 208 7.03 -19.71 16.23
C VAL A 208 6.07 -20.67 16.94
N HIS A 209 4.89 -20.20 17.33
CA HIS A 209 3.85 -21.05 17.91
C HIS A 209 3.41 -22.15 16.94
N GLN A 210 3.21 -21.80 15.67
CA GLN A 210 2.90 -22.77 14.63
C GLN A 210 4.04 -23.77 14.42
N ALA A 211 5.31 -23.35 14.42
CA ALA A 211 6.45 -24.25 14.32
C ALA A 211 6.62 -25.17 15.55
N LEU A 212 6.09 -24.77 16.71
CA LEU A 212 6.03 -25.60 17.91
C LEU A 212 4.90 -26.65 17.85
N LEU A 213 3.82 -26.39 17.10
CA LEU A 213 2.63 -27.24 17.03
C LEU A 213 2.49 -28.07 15.74
N VAL A 214 2.99 -27.57 14.61
CA VAL A 214 2.88 -28.23 13.30
C VAL A 214 3.76 -29.47 13.31
N ALA A 215 3.09 -30.61 13.28
CA ALA A 215 3.65 -31.94 13.09
C ALA A 215 3.49 -32.43 11.64
N GLU A 216 3.06 -31.59 10.69
CA GLU A 216 2.62 -32.05 9.37
C GLU A 216 3.56 -31.56 8.24
N ASP A 217 4.07 -32.56 7.52
CA ASP A 217 4.63 -32.58 6.15
C ASP A 217 6.15 -32.48 5.89
N ASP A 218 7.01 -32.24 6.88
CA ASP A 218 8.48 -32.39 6.72
C ASP A 218 9.05 -33.48 7.64
N GLU A 219 9.39 -34.63 7.06
CA GLU A 219 9.95 -35.82 7.74
C GLU A 219 11.27 -35.55 8.50
N ASP A 220 11.94 -34.42 8.23
CA ASP A 220 13.25 -34.07 8.80
C ASP A 220 13.20 -33.12 10.02
N ALA A 221 12.04 -32.54 10.36
CA ALA A 221 11.92 -31.47 11.36
C ALA A 221 10.85 -31.72 12.45
N GLN A 222 10.41 -32.97 12.59
CA GLN A 222 9.40 -33.32 13.57
C GLN A 222 10.00 -33.39 14.99
N TRP A 223 9.48 -32.60 15.93
CA TRP A 223 9.82 -32.75 17.37
C TRP A 223 9.55 -34.17 17.88
N SER A 224 8.57 -34.86 17.28
CA SER A 224 8.26 -36.27 17.50
C SER A 224 9.37 -37.23 17.08
N ALA A 225 10.22 -36.88 16.10
CA ALA A 225 11.39 -37.67 15.73
C ALA A 225 12.41 -37.74 16.88
N TYR A 226 12.41 -36.72 17.76
CA TYR A 226 13.20 -36.67 18.98
C TYR A 226 12.43 -37.16 20.22
N GLY A 227 11.22 -37.72 20.04
CA GLY A 227 10.34 -38.15 21.15
C GLY A 227 9.72 -37.00 21.95
N ILE A 228 9.75 -35.77 21.42
CA ILE A 228 9.25 -34.57 22.09
C ILE A 228 7.83 -34.27 21.59
N LEU A 229 6.84 -34.56 22.42
CA LEU A 229 5.46 -34.17 22.19
C LEU A 229 5.20 -32.81 22.86
N VAL A 230 5.45 -31.74 22.11
CA VAL A 230 5.37 -30.35 22.62
C VAL A 230 4.03 -30.04 23.32
N PRO A 231 2.86 -30.42 22.78
CA PRO A 231 1.57 -30.12 23.42
C PRO A 231 1.38 -30.82 24.78
N GLU A 232 1.93 -32.02 24.95
CA GLU A 232 1.77 -32.83 26.17
C GLU A 232 2.81 -32.47 27.22
N GLN A 233 4.07 -32.30 26.80
CA GLN A 233 5.20 -32.03 27.69
C GLN A 233 5.26 -30.56 28.11
N PHE A 234 4.76 -29.64 27.27
CA PHE A 234 4.84 -28.19 27.51
C PHE A 234 3.49 -27.49 27.30
N PRO A 235 2.46 -27.77 28.12
CA PRO A 235 1.17 -27.08 28.06
C PRO A 235 1.29 -25.55 28.28
N LEU A 236 2.42 -25.10 28.82
CA LEU A 236 2.77 -23.69 28.94
C LEU A 236 2.79 -22.96 27.58
N VAL A 237 3.14 -23.65 26.48
CA VAL A 237 3.17 -23.06 25.12
C VAL A 237 1.78 -22.56 24.73
N GLN A 238 0.75 -23.40 24.88
CA GLN A 238 -0.63 -23.03 24.58
C GLN A 238 -1.10 -21.88 25.48
N ARG A 239 -0.86 -21.99 26.79
CA ARG A 239 -1.24 -20.93 27.75
C ARG A 239 -0.63 -19.57 27.38
N GLN A 240 0.61 -19.57 26.90
CA GLN A 240 1.28 -18.32 26.54
C GLN A 240 0.81 -17.78 25.21
N TRP A 241 0.52 -18.65 24.25
CA TRP A 241 -0.14 -18.25 23.01
C TRP A 241 -1.52 -17.63 23.27
N ASP A 242 -2.31 -18.15 24.20
CA ASP A 242 -3.60 -17.56 24.56
C ASP A 242 -3.47 -16.12 25.09
N ILE A 243 -2.34 -15.78 25.73
CA ILE A 243 -2.01 -14.41 26.15
C ILE A 243 -1.54 -13.58 24.94
N VAL A 244 -0.63 -14.10 24.11
CA VAL A 244 -0.07 -13.41 22.93
C VAL A 244 -1.17 -13.11 21.90
N SER A 245 -2.10 -14.03 21.67
CA SER A 245 -3.19 -13.91 20.69
C SER A 245 -4.09 -12.68 20.93
N GLN A 246 -4.29 -12.30 22.20
CA GLN A 246 -5.09 -11.13 22.59
C GLN A 246 -4.44 -9.80 22.17
N PHE A 247 -3.12 -9.77 21.96
CA PHE A 247 -2.44 -8.54 21.54
C PHE A 247 -2.80 -8.11 20.12
N ARG A 248 -3.28 -9.02 19.26
CA ARG A 248 -3.75 -8.66 17.91
C ARG A 248 -4.76 -7.52 17.98
N THR A 249 -5.83 -7.71 18.76
CA THR A 249 -6.90 -6.72 18.92
C THR A 249 -6.41 -5.45 19.59
N GLN A 250 -5.50 -5.56 20.58
CA GLN A 250 -4.95 -4.40 21.28
C GLN A 250 -4.07 -3.53 20.38
N VAL A 251 -3.19 -4.15 19.58
CA VAL A 251 -2.34 -3.46 18.61
C VAL A 251 -3.19 -2.78 17.55
N THR A 252 -4.15 -3.50 16.93
CA THR A 252 -5.07 -2.93 15.94
C THR A 252 -5.83 -1.73 16.50
N HIS A 253 -6.39 -1.87 17.71
CA HIS A 253 -7.18 -0.80 18.33
C HIS A 253 -6.33 0.43 18.64
N LYS A 254 -5.17 0.26 19.29
CA LYS A 254 -4.28 1.38 19.63
C LYS A 254 -3.68 2.04 18.39
N ALA A 255 -3.32 1.28 17.35
CA ALA A 255 -2.89 1.82 16.07
C ALA A 255 -4.00 2.66 15.40
N THR A 256 -5.25 2.18 15.43
CA THR A 256 -6.40 2.93 14.90
C THR A 256 -6.65 4.23 15.67
N LEU A 257 -6.52 4.21 17.01
CA LEU A 257 -6.64 5.42 17.82
C LEU A 257 -5.49 6.40 17.56
N PHE A 258 -4.28 5.90 17.32
CA PHE A 258 -3.10 6.72 17.03
C PHE A 258 -3.27 7.55 15.75
N LEU A 259 -3.99 7.04 14.75
CA LEU A 259 -4.32 7.79 13.52
C LEU A 259 -5.16 9.05 13.75
N ARG A 260 -5.81 9.19 14.92
CA ARG A 260 -6.57 10.40 15.30
C ARG A 260 -5.68 11.58 15.67
N GLU A 261 -4.41 11.34 15.98
CA GLU A 261 -3.49 12.39 16.42
C GLU A 261 -3.13 13.32 15.24
N HIS A 262 -3.27 14.63 15.45
CA HIS A 262 -3.07 15.64 14.39
C HIS A 262 -1.60 16.01 14.15
N THR A 263 -0.72 15.68 15.10
CA THR A 263 0.74 15.92 15.07
C THR A 263 1.53 14.75 14.48
N LEU A 264 0.84 13.78 13.86
CA LEU A 264 1.44 12.55 13.37
C LEU A 264 2.31 12.81 12.12
N SER A 265 3.52 12.26 12.12
CA SER A 265 4.41 12.30 10.95
C SER A 265 3.90 11.38 9.83
N SER A 266 4.29 11.63 8.58
CA SER A 266 3.94 10.75 7.45
C SER A 266 4.48 9.32 7.65
N SER A 267 5.66 9.19 8.29
CA SER A 267 6.30 7.91 8.60
C SER A 267 5.49 7.12 9.63
N ASP A 268 5.10 7.75 10.74
CA ASP A 268 4.36 7.09 11.82
C ASP A 268 2.94 6.72 11.39
N ALA A 269 2.31 7.57 10.56
CA ALA A 269 1.03 7.27 9.92
C ALA A 269 1.16 6.06 8.99
N CYS A 270 2.21 5.99 8.17
CA CYS A 270 2.48 4.83 7.32
C CYS A 270 2.69 3.56 8.15
N ALA A 271 3.51 3.63 9.21
CA ALA A 271 3.74 2.50 10.13
C ALA A 271 2.43 1.99 10.75
N ALA A 272 1.56 2.89 11.20
CA ALA A 272 0.26 2.52 11.75
C ALA A 272 -0.67 1.92 10.69
N LEU A 273 -0.68 2.44 9.46
CA LEU A 273 -1.50 1.89 8.37
C LEU A 273 -0.99 0.51 7.91
N LEU A 274 0.33 0.32 7.84
CA LEU A 274 0.96 -0.97 7.61
C LEU A 274 0.55 -1.99 8.67
N THR A 275 0.43 -1.59 9.93
CA THR A 275 -0.02 -2.52 10.97
C THR A 275 -1.43 -3.02 10.74
N LEU A 276 -2.34 -2.14 10.32
CA LEU A 276 -3.71 -2.52 10.01
C LEU A 276 -3.75 -3.44 8.79
N HIS A 277 -2.94 -3.13 7.77
CA HIS A 277 -2.80 -3.96 6.58
C HIS A 277 -2.30 -5.37 6.92
N LEU A 278 -1.21 -5.47 7.70
CA LEU A 278 -0.56 -6.75 8.02
C LEU A 278 -1.33 -7.62 9.02
N LEU A 279 -2.03 -7.05 10.01
CA LEU A 279 -2.76 -7.82 11.03
C LEU A 279 -4.17 -8.19 10.60
N GLU A 280 -4.88 -7.26 9.97
CA GLU A 280 -6.29 -7.42 9.57
C GLU A 280 -6.47 -7.84 8.12
N SER A 281 -5.38 -7.99 7.34
CA SER A 281 -5.41 -8.35 5.92
C SER A 281 -6.31 -7.41 5.10
N ARG A 282 -6.40 -6.14 5.49
CA ARG A 282 -7.28 -5.15 4.84
C ARG A 282 -6.64 -4.63 3.56
N PRO A 283 -7.40 -4.48 2.47
CA PRO A 283 -6.87 -3.87 1.25
C PRO A 283 -6.46 -2.41 1.50
N LEU A 284 -5.42 -1.95 0.81
CA LEU A 284 -4.90 -0.57 0.89
C LEU A 284 -5.99 0.53 0.81
N PRO A 285 -6.95 0.52 -0.13
CA PRO A 285 -8.01 1.53 -0.18
C PRO A 285 -8.87 1.55 1.10
N GLU A 286 -9.09 0.41 1.76
CA GLU A 286 -9.83 0.40 3.01
C GLU A 286 -9.02 1.07 4.14
N THR A 287 -7.70 0.88 4.17
CA THR A 287 -6.84 1.56 5.16
C THR A 287 -6.87 3.09 5.02
N VAL A 288 -6.99 3.62 3.79
CA VAL A 288 -7.17 5.05 3.52
C VAL A 288 -8.48 5.55 4.12
N THR A 289 -9.59 4.85 3.86
CA THR A 289 -10.89 5.27 4.42
C THR A 289 -10.88 5.25 5.95
N ILE A 290 -10.20 4.28 6.58
CA ILE A 290 -10.02 4.25 8.04
C ILE A 290 -9.22 5.48 8.50
N PHE A 291 -8.12 5.81 7.84
CA PHE A 291 -7.34 7.00 8.17
C PHE A 291 -8.18 8.28 8.11
N LEU A 292 -8.86 8.49 6.98
CA LEU A 292 -9.67 9.66 6.72
C LEU A 292 -10.84 9.76 7.70
N THR A 293 -11.52 8.64 8.01
CA THR A 293 -12.61 8.62 9.00
C THR A 293 -12.12 8.89 10.42
N GLN A 294 -10.97 8.36 10.84
CA GLN A 294 -10.39 8.68 12.15
C GLN A 294 -10.01 10.16 12.25
N ARG A 295 -9.47 10.74 11.17
CA ARG A 295 -9.13 12.17 11.11
C ARG A 295 -10.37 13.06 11.11
N THR A 296 -11.45 12.66 10.43
CA THR A 296 -12.75 13.36 10.53
C THR A 296 -13.28 13.33 11.95
N ARG A 297 -13.25 12.19 12.64
CA ARG A 297 -13.70 12.07 14.04
C ARG A 297 -12.90 12.95 15.00
N ALA A 298 -11.57 12.95 14.86
CA ALA A 298 -10.71 13.82 15.65
C ALA A 298 -11.06 15.30 15.40
N LEU A 299 -11.30 15.65 14.14
CA LEU A 299 -11.65 17.01 13.77
C LEU A 299 -13.03 17.44 14.29
N THR A 300 -14.07 16.62 14.15
CA THR A 300 -15.41 16.96 14.62
C THR A 300 -15.43 17.15 16.13
N THR A 301 -14.68 16.33 16.88
CA THR A 301 -14.53 16.54 18.34
C THR A 301 -13.84 17.86 18.66
N LEU A 302 -12.81 18.27 17.90
CA LEU A 302 -12.17 19.59 18.07
C LEU A 302 -13.12 20.75 17.72
N LEU A 303 -13.86 20.64 16.61
CA LEU A 303 -14.85 21.64 16.21
C LEU A 303 -15.94 21.81 17.27
N ASN A 304 -16.46 20.69 17.79
CA ASN A 304 -17.50 20.70 18.82
C ASN A 304 -17.00 21.22 20.16
N ARG A 305 -15.74 20.95 20.54
CA ARG A 305 -15.13 21.52 21.75
C ARG A 305 -15.05 23.05 21.68
N SER A 306 -14.80 23.60 20.50
CA SER A 306 -14.82 25.06 20.27
C SER A 306 -16.18 25.68 20.59
N ARG A 307 -17.28 24.95 20.34
CA ARG A 307 -18.66 25.38 20.60
C ARG A 307 -18.95 25.55 22.09
N SER A 308 -18.38 24.69 22.93
CA SER A 308 -18.66 24.70 24.37
C SER A 308 -17.92 25.81 25.13
N ILE A 309 -16.78 26.27 24.62
CA ILE A 309 -16.00 27.35 25.26
C ILE A 309 -16.62 28.72 24.93
N ALA A 310 -17.24 28.89 23.76
CA ALA A 310 -17.91 30.14 23.37
C ALA A 310 -19.13 30.51 24.25
N ASN A 311 -19.71 29.55 24.97
CA ASN A 311 -20.82 29.79 25.90
C ASN A 311 -20.37 30.33 27.28
N GLY A 312 -19.06 30.50 27.52
CA GLY A 312 -18.51 31.09 28.73
C GLY A 312 -17.34 32.01 28.41
N ALA A 313 -17.57 33.32 28.49
CA ALA A 313 -16.60 34.41 28.29
C ALA A 313 -15.92 34.45 26.90
N ALA A 314 -16.36 35.39 26.07
CA ALA A 314 -15.77 35.71 24.78
C ALA A 314 -14.41 36.40 24.96
N ASP A 315 -13.33 35.62 25.13
CA ASP A 315 -11.97 36.10 24.95
C ASP A 315 -11.57 35.99 23.48
N ALA A 316 -11.18 37.13 22.91
CA ALA A 316 -10.73 37.33 21.52
C ALA A 316 -9.48 36.52 21.11
N ASN A 317 -8.96 35.66 22.00
CA ASN A 317 -7.82 34.77 21.75
C ASN A 317 -8.21 33.42 21.09
N LEU A 318 -9.50 33.17 20.85
CA LEU A 318 -9.97 31.97 20.12
C LEU A 318 -9.41 31.86 18.68
N PHE A 319 -8.99 32.97 18.07
CA PHE A 319 -8.45 32.98 16.70
C PHE A 319 -6.92 32.84 16.62
N THR A 320 -6.18 33.17 17.69
CA THR A 320 -4.71 33.16 17.74
C THR A 320 -4.16 31.81 18.20
N ASP A 321 -4.83 31.12 19.14
CA ASP A 321 -4.44 29.78 19.62
C ASP A 321 -5.03 28.63 18.78
N ALA A 322 -5.71 28.97 17.68
CA ALA A 322 -6.23 28.02 16.69
C ALA A 322 -5.18 27.58 15.65
N GLY A 323 -3.91 27.97 15.82
CA GLY A 323 -2.78 27.54 14.98
C GLY A 323 -2.64 26.01 14.88
N PRO A 324 -2.69 25.23 15.99
CA PRO A 324 -2.61 23.77 15.95
C PRO A 324 -3.93 23.07 15.57
N ARG A 325 -5.06 23.80 15.56
CA ARG A 325 -6.39 23.24 15.28
C ARG A 325 -6.72 23.26 13.78
N ARG A 326 -6.19 24.25 13.06
CA ARG A 326 -6.39 24.43 11.60
C ARG A 326 -5.46 23.58 10.77
N THR A 327 -4.27 23.21 11.26
CA THR A 327 -3.29 22.35 10.58
C THR A 327 -3.81 20.95 10.25
N SER A 328 -4.91 20.50 10.86
CA SER A 328 -5.36 19.11 10.79
C SER A 328 -5.85 18.65 9.41
N LYS A 329 -6.70 19.39 8.68
CA LYS A 329 -7.24 18.90 7.38
C LYS A 329 -6.19 18.91 6.26
N ALA A 330 -5.49 20.03 6.12
CA ALA A 330 -4.45 20.20 5.11
C ALA A 330 -3.31 19.19 5.27
N SER A 331 -2.84 19.01 6.52
CA SER A 331 -1.85 17.98 6.83
C SER A 331 -2.38 16.57 6.62
N THR A 332 -3.67 16.31 6.82
CA THR A 332 -4.25 14.97 6.59
C THR A 332 -4.21 14.59 5.12
N LEU A 333 -4.59 15.49 4.21
CA LEU A 333 -4.49 15.22 2.77
C LEU A 333 -3.03 15.14 2.30
N GLY A 334 -2.17 16.02 2.81
CA GLY A 334 -0.73 15.96 2.53
C GLY A 334 -0.11 14.63 2.95
N THR A 335 -0.36 14.21 4.19
CA THR A 335 0.14 12.91 4.72
C THR A 335 -0.46 11.72 3.98
N ALA A 336 -1.74 11.75 3.61
CA ALA A 336 -2.34 10.68 2.82
C ALA A 336 -1.66 10.58 1.43
N ARG A 337 -1.40 11.71 0.76
CA ARG A 337 -0.74 11.73 -0.56
C ARG A 337 0.68 11.20 -0.50
N THR A 338 1.47 11.64 0.48
CA THR A 338 2.85 11.14 0.66
C THR A 338 2.88 9.63 0.90
N ILE A 339 1.90 9.10 1.64
CA ILE A 339 1.83 7.67 1.96
C ILE A 339 1.38 6.84 0.75
N PHE A 340 0.35 7.26 0.02
CA PHE A 340 -0.35 6.41 -0.96
C PHE A 340 -0.14 6.79 -2.43
N LEU A 341 0.16 8.05 -2.74
CA LEU A 341 0.27 8.53 -4.14
C LEU A 341 1.70 8.92 -4.55
N GLY A 342 2.58 9.14 -3.57
CA GLY A 342 3.92 9.69 -3.83
C GLY A 342 3.90 11.22 -3.80
N GLY A 343 5.04 11.82 -3.50
CA GLY A 343 5.20 13.27 -3.42
C GLY A 343 5.80 13.85 -4.69
N ALA A 344 5.82 15.18 -4.81
CA ALA A 344 6.52 15.86 -5.91
C ALA A 344 8.02 15.49 -6.00
N LEU A 345 8.61 15.03 -4.89
CA LEU A 345 10.01 14.59 -4.79
C LEU A 345 10.23 13.11 -5.12
N HIS A 346 9.22 12.25 -4.93
CA HIS A 346 9.33 10.80 -5.11
C HIS A 346 8.08 10.25 -5.82
N PRO A 347 8.22 9.66 -7.02
CA PRO A 347 7.09 9.22 -7.83
C PRO A 347 6.41 7.95 -7.28
N THR A 348 7.08 7.21 -6.40
CA THR A 348 6.55 6.02 -5.73
C THR A 348 5.95 6.38 -4.38
N SER A 349 4.85 5.69 -4.03
CA SER A 349 4.21 5.87 -2.73
C SER A 349 5.04 5.23 -1.62
N LEU A 350 5.16 5.90 -0.48
CA LEU A 350 5.93 5.41 0.68
C LEU A 350 5.46 4.02 1.11
N MET A 351 4.15 3.79 1.10
CA MET A 351 3.55 2.51 1.45
C MET A 351 3.96 1.39 0.48
N ALA A 352 3.84 1.62 -0.84
CA ALA A 352 4.18 0.61 -1.84
C ALA A 352 5.67 0.25 -1.80
N GLU A 353 6.52 1.23 -1.52
CA GLU A 353 7.96 0.99 -1.45
C GLU A 353 8.38 0.22 -0.20
N VAL A 354 7.76 0.50 0.94
CA VAL A 354 7.97 -0.31 2.16
C VAL A 354 7.44 -1.73 1.97
N LEU A 355 6.29 -1.91 1.32
CA LEU A 355 5.78 -3.25 0.99
C LEU A 355 6.72 -3.98 0.02
N ASN A 356 7.24 -3.29 -1.01
CA ASN A 356 8.22 -3.87 -1.92
C ASN A 356 9.51 -4.25 -1.20
N TYR A 357 10.01 -3.41 -0.29
CA TYR A 357 11.17 -3.71 0.55
C TYR A 357 10.94 -4.98 1.39
N ILE A 358 9.77 -5.11 2.02
CA ILE A 358 9.41 -6.30 2.80
C ILE A 358 9.39 -7.55 1.91
N SER A 359 8.93 -7.43 0.65
CA SER A 359 8.83 -8.56 -0.28
C SER A 359 10.15 -8.96 -0.95
N THR A 360 10.91 -8.01 -1.51
CA THR A 360 12.10 -8.31 -2.35
C THR A 360 13.45 -8.21 -1.63
N GLU A 361 13.53 -7.65 -0.41
CA GLU A 361 14.78 -7.47 0.35
C GLU A 361 15.88 -6.69 -0.40
N ALA A 362 15.51 -6.03 -1.52
CA ALA A 362 16.37 -5.07 -2.19
C ALA A 362 16.65 -3.90 -1.23
N PRO A 363 17.86 -3.29 -1.26
CA PRO A 363 18.15 -2.15 -0.40
C PRO A 363 17.09 -1.06 -0.65
N PRO A 364 16.37 -0.61 0.41
CA PRO A 364 15.37 0.43 0.26
C PRO A 364 16.13 1.71 -0.12
N PRO A 365 15.60 2.53 -1.03
CA PRO A 365 16.28 3.74 -1.43
C PRO A 365 16.39 4.70 -0.23
N ASP A 366 17.37 5.60 -0.30
CA ASP A 366 17.84 6.38 0.84
C ASP A 366 16.78 7.28 1.50
N TRP A 367 15.66 7.54 0.83
CA TRP A 367 14.58 8.37 1.32
C TRP A 367 13.59 7.66 2.25
N VAL A 368 13.55 6.32 2.28
CA VAL A 368 12.67 5.58 3.20
C VAL A 368 13.14 5.82 4.64
N PRO A 369 12.28 6.31 5.55
CA PRO A 369 12.63 6.52 6.95
C PRO A 369 13.18 5.25 7.61
N HIS A 370 14.24 5.39 8.40
CA HIS A 370 14.89 4.25 9.08
C HIS A 370 13.94 3.47 9.98
N ASP A 371 12.91 4.11 10.53
CA ASP A 371 11.89 3.46 11.36
C ASP A 371 11.00 2.47 10.59
N LEU A 372 10.94 2.58 9.25
CA LEU A 372 10.20 1.70 8.35
C LEU A 372 11.09 0.62 7.72
N ARG A 373 12.43 0.75 7.80
CA ARG A 373 13.41 -0.24 7.30
C ARG A 373 13.60 -1.38 8.29
N PHE A 374 12.52 -2.09 8.57
CA PHE A 374 12.48 -3.08 9.63
C PHE A 374 12.52 -4.52 9.07
N THR A 375 13.36 -5.36 9.65
CA THR A 375 13.49 -6.79 9.30
C THR A 375 13.42 -7.67 10.55
N THR A 376 13.11 -8.95 10.35
CA THR A 376 13.09 -9.94 11.44
C THR A 376 14.44 -10.04 12.15
N GLN A 377 15.56 -9.86 11.45
CA GLN A 377 16.89 -9.85 12.06
C GLN A 377 17.08 -8.62 12.97
N THR A 378 16.66 -7.43 12.53
CA THR A 378 16.70 -6.22 13.38
C THR A 378 15.74 -6.33 14.58
N LEU A 379 14.60 -6.99 14.39
CA LEU A 379 13.67 -7.31 15.49
C LEU A 379 14.37 -8.16 16.54
N LEU A 380 14.90 -9.31 16.16
CA LEU A 380 15.53 -10.27 17.07
C LEU A 380 16.78 -9.71 17.74
N ALA A 381 17.56 -8.88 17.04
CA ALA A 381 18.71 -8.18 17.61
C ALA A 381 18.32 -7.10 18.63
N SER A 382 17.14 -6.47 18.48
CA SER A 382 16.65 -5.43 19.40
C SER A 382 16.12 -5.99 20.72
N LEU A 383 15.92 -7.30 20.81
CA LEU A 383 15.43 -7.97 22.00
C LEU A 383 16.61 -8.32 22.96
N PRO A 384 16.40 -8.29 24.29
CA PRO A 384 17.43 -8.54 25.29
C PRO A 384 17.99 -9.96 25.26
N SER A 385 17.22 -10.95 24.75
CA SER A 385 17.64 -12.35 24.61
C SER A 385 18.23 -12.67 23.22
N SER A 386 18.81 -11.69 22.52
CA SER A 386 19.30 -11.82 21.13
C SER A 386 20.26 -12.98 20.89
N THR A 387 21.09 -13.32 21.89
CA THR A 387 22.01 -14.47 21.84
C THR A 387 21.29 -15.81 21.71
N HIS A 388 20.14 -15.96 22.38
CA HIS A 388 19.35 -17.19 22.33
C HIS A 388 18.55 -17.30 21.03
N TYR A 389 18.14 -16.18 20.45
CA TYR A 389 17.47 -16.17 19.13
C TYR A 389 18.44 -16.49 17.99
N GLY A 390 19.75 -16.43 18.24
CA GLY A 390 20.78 -16.98 17.37
C GLY A 390 20.68 -18.50 17.16
N LEU A 391 19.92 -19.22 18.00
CA LEU A 391 19.68 -20.67 17.87
C LEU A 391 18.39 -20.99 17.09
N LEU A 392 17.60 -19.99 16.68
CA LEU A 392 16.42 -20.22 15.85
C LEU A 392 16.82 -20.71 14.44
N PRO A 393 16.01 -21.56 13.80
CA PRO A 393 16.30 -22.00 12.44
C PRO A 393 16.17 -20.85 11.42
N SER A 394 16.80 -21.02 10.25
CA SER A 394 16.92 -19.97 9.23
C SER A 394 15.59 -19.51 8.66
N ASN A 395 14.59 -20.39 8.57
CA ASN A 395 13.22 -20.08 8.14
C ASN A 395 12.52 -19.05 9.05
N ILE A 396 12.75 -19.10 10.37
CA ILE A 396 12.17 -18.16 11.33
C ILE A 396 12.96 -16.86 11.37
N LYS A 397 14.30 -16.93 11.30
CA LYS A 397 15.15 -15.72 11.23
C LYS A 397 14.91 -14.90 9.97
N GLY A 398 14.63 -15.57 8.86
CA GLY A 398 14.26 -14.96 7.57
C GLY A 398 12.76 -14.78 7.38
N TYR A 399 11.94 -14.93 8.43
CA TYR A 399 10.49 -14.81 8.31
C TYR A 399 10.10 -13.44 7.74
N LYS A 400 9.15 -13.45 6.81
CA LYS A 400 8.55 -12.26 6.22
C LYS A 400 7.03 -12.38 6.31
N PRO A 401 6.33 -11.30 6.73
CA PRO A 401 4.88 -11.23 6.60
C PRO A 401 4.49 -11.44 5.13
N TYR A 402 3.52 -12.32 4.90
CA TYR A 402 2.98 -12.53 3.55
C TYR A 402 2.19 -11.30 3.11
N ILE A 403 2.45 -10.81 1.90
CA ILE A 403 1.81 -9.66 1.26
C ILE A 403 1.27 -10.14 -0.09
N ASP A 404 -0.01 -9.90 -0.38
CA ASP A 404 -0.62 -10.28 -1.65
C ASP A 404 -0.07 -9.44 -2.80
N ASP A 405 0.34 -10.06 -3.91
CA ASP A 405 0.88 -9.36 -5.10
C ASP A 405 -0.09 -8.33 -5.71
N ASN A 406 -1.41 -8.49 -5.47
CA ASN A 406 -2.44 -7.53 -5.86
C ASN A 406 -2.31 -6.16 -5.15
N THR A 407 -1.66 -6.11 -4.00
CA THR A 407 -1.42 -4.86 -3.24
C THR A 407 -0.34 -3.98 -3.88
N ILE A 408 0.49 -4.56 -4.75
CA ILE A 408 1.62 -3.87 -5.41
C ILE A 408 1.16 -3.20 -6.73
N SER A 409 -0.05 -3.51 -7.22
CA SER A 409 -0.62 -2.90 -8.43
C SER A 409 -1.02 -1.43 -8.20
N THR A 410 -0.05 -0.53 -8.34
CA THR A 410 -0.17 0.89 -8.00
C THR A 410 -1.21 1.63 -8.84
N SER A 411 -1.33 1.40 -10.15
CA SER A 411 -2.14 2.27 -11.01
C SER A 411 -3.64 2.33 -10.65
N LYS A 412 -4.29 1.18 -10.46
CA LYS A 412 -5.72 1.13 -10.09
C LYS A 412 -5.97 1.62 -8.67
N ILE A 413 -5.06 1.31 -7.75
CA ILE A 413 -5.16 1.71 -6.34
C ILE A 413 -4.99 3.22 -6.23
N HIS A 414 -4.06 3.82 -6.97
CA HIS A 414 -3.84 5.28 -6.97
C HIS A 414 -5.10 6.04 -7.39
N VAL A 415 -5.77 5.62 -8.48
CA VAL A 415 -7.01 6.27 -8.95
C VAL A 415 -8.11 6.18 -7.88
N GLN A 416 -8.31 5.00 -7.30
CA GLN A 416 -9.34 4.81 -6.26
C GLN A 416 -9.04 5.64 -5.00
N VAL A 417 -7.77 5.74 -4.60
CA VAL A 417 -7.35 6.51 -3.43
C VAL A 417 -7.50 8.01 -3.68
N GLU A 418 -7.19 8.49 -4.89
CA GLU A 418 -7.37 9.89 -5.28
C GLU A 418 -8.85 10.30 -5.25
N GLU A 419 -9.74 9.45 -5.79
CA GLU A 419 -11.19 9.64 -5.71
C GLU A 419 -11.67 9.73 -4.25
N GLN A 420 -11.23 8.81 -3.39
CA GLN A 420 -11.57 8.81 -1.96
C GLN A 420 -11.08 10.08 -1.23
N MET A 421 -9.89 10.58 -1.58
CA MET A 421 -9.37 11.82 -1.00
C MET A 421 -10.17 13.04 -1.45
N GLN A 422 -10.55 13.10 -2.72
CA GLN A 422 -11.35 14.20 -3.28
C GLN A 422 -12.77 14.21 -2.69
N ASP A 423 -13.39 13.05 -2.55
CA ASP A 423 -14.68 12.89 -1.89
C ASP A 423 -14.63 13.33 -0.44
N TRP A 424 -13.61 12.87 0.30
CA TRP A 424 -13.41 13.29 1.67
C TRP A 424 -13.17 14.80 1.79
N PHE A 425 -12.41 15.41 0.88
CA PHE A 425 -12.18 16.85 0.89
C PHE A 425 -13.48 17.64 0.72
N ARG A 426 -14.33 17.21 -0.21
CA ARG A 426 -15.65 17.80 -0.46
C ARG A 426 -16.56 17.67 0.78
N ASP A 427 -16.64 16.49 1.38
CA ASP A 427 -17.43 16.26 2.60
C ASP A 427 -16.89 17.10 3.76
N ALA A 428 -15.57 17.18 3.89
CA ALA A 428 -14.92 17.99 4.90
C ALA A 428 -15.16 19.49 4.70
N LEU A 429 -15.26 19.99 3.47
CA LEU A 429 -15.64 21.37 3.17
C LEU A 429 -17.11 21.63 3.57
N GLN A 430 -18.01 20.71 3.26
CA GLN A 430 -19.43 20.83 3.63
C GLN A 430 -19.65 20.82 5.14
N ASP A 431 -18.90 19.99 5.87
CA ASP A 431 -18.94 20.00 7.34
C ASP A 431 -18.32 21.27 7.93
N LEU A 432 -17.30 21.82 7.27
CA LEU A 432 -16.73 23.11 7.66
C LEU A 432 -17.73 24.25 7.42
N GLU A 433 -18.46 24.24 6.30
CA GLU A 433 -19.48 25.24 5.99
C GLU A 433 -20.53 25.33 7.10
N LYS A 434 -21.06 24.19 7.56
CA LYS A 434 -22.02 24.13 8.68
C LYS A 434 -21.45 24.70 9.98
N ALA A 435 -20.18 24.45 10.26
CA ALA A 435 -19.51 24.97 11.46
C ALA A 435 -19.23 26.48 11.34
N VAL A 436 -18.78 26.93 10.17
CA VAL A 436 -18.42 28.31 9.86
C VAL A 436 -19.64 29.21 9.82
N ASP A 437 -20.79 28.76 9.32
CA ASP A 437 -22.04 29.55 9.37
C ASP A 437 -22.40 29.91 10.83
N ASN A 438 -22.15 28.99 11.79
CA ASN A 438 -22.33 29.27 13.21
C ASN A 438 -21.26 30.25 13.74
N TRP A 439 -19.98 30.01 13.46
CA TRP A 439 -18.88 30.88 13.93
C TRP A 439 -18.95 32.30 13.36
N LEU A 440 -19.28 32.44 12.08
CA LEU A 440 -19.42 33.75 11.43
C LEU A 440 -20.63 34.50 11.97
N SER A 441 -21.69 33.80 12.43
CA SER A 441 -22.84 34.45 13.05
C SER A 441 -22.51 35.21 14.34
N GLU A 442 -21.45 34.81 15.04
CA GLU A 442 -20.96 35.47 16.26
C GLU A 442 -20.17 36.76 15.97
N LEU A 443 -19.62 36.91 14.76
CA LEU A 443 -18.82 38.09 14.38
C LEU A 443 -19.71 39.29 14.05
N LYS A 444 -19.58 40.37 14.82
CA LYS A 444 -20.43 41.56 14.69
C LYS A 444 -19.80 42.63 13.79
N THR A 445 -18.47 42.67 13.68
CA THR A 445 -17.78 43.71 12.92
C THR A 445 -17.17 43.21 11.62
N ILE A 446 -17.12 44.08 10.60
CA ILE A 446 -16.47 43.79 9.32
C ILE A 446 -14.97 43.51 9.51
N ARG A 447 -14.32 44.20 10.47
CA ARG A 447 -12.89 44.01 10.76
C ARG A 447 -12.56 42.59 11.19
N GLU A 448 -13.39 42.00 12.05
CA GLU A 448 -13.25 40.61 12.49
C GLU A 448 -13.38 39.62 11.32
N VAL A 449 -14.35 39.84 10.43
CA VAL A 449 -14.56 39.00 9.24
C VAL A 449 -13.35 39.06 8.30
N TRP A 450 -12.79 40.25 8.08
CA TRP A 450 -11.59 40.42 7.26
C TRP A 450 -10.34 39.82 7.90
N TYR A 451 -10.19 39.93 9.22
CA TYR A 451 -9.10 39.28 9.94
C TYR A 451 -9.18 37.75 9.78
N LEU A 452 -10.35 37.16 9.95
CA LEU A 452 -10.57 35.73 9.73
C LEU A 452 -10.26 35.30 8.29
N ARG A 453 -10.72 36.06 7.30
CA ARG A 453 -10.42 35.81 5.87
C ARG A 453 -8.91 35.78 5.63
N SER A 454 -8.18 36.76 6.16
CA SER A 454 -6.72 36.83 6.02
C SER A 454 -6.04 35.63 6.68
N GLN A 455 -6.45 35.27 7.90
CA GLN A 455 -5.92 34.10 8.61
C GLN A 455 -6.18 32.79 7.87
N LEU A 456 -7.38 32.60 7.30
CA LEU A 456 -7.70 31.40 6.52
C LEU A 456 -6.89 31.33 5.22
N ARG A 457 -6.72 32.45 4.51
CA ARG A 457 -5.88 32.49 3.30
C ARG A 457 -4.42 32.17 3.60
N THR A 458 -3.83 32.83 4.59
CA THR A 458 -2.44 32.52 4.99
C THR A 458 -2.27 31.07 5.43
N TRP A 459 -3.31 30.45 5.99
CA TRP A 459 -3.31 29.03 6.32
C TRP A 459 -3.32 28.13 5.08
N VAL A 460 -4.17 28.39 4.08
CA VAL A 460 -4.20 27.63 2.82
C VAL A 460 -2.86 27.74 2.08
N ASP A 461 -2.29 28.95 2.08
CA ASP A 461 -1.03 29.22 1.39
C ASP A 461 0.13 28.47 2.05
N LYS A 462 0.17 28.43 3.38
CA LYS A 462 1.14 27.66 4.19
C LYS A 462 0.86 26.15 4.24
N GLY A 463 -0.30 25.71 3.77
CA GLY A 463 -0.67 24.30 3.75
C GLY A 463 0.17 23.52 2.74
N GLU A 464 1.17 22.81 3.23
CA GLU A 464 1.91 21.78 2.48
C GLU A 464 1.02 20.54 2.37
N GLY A 465 0.52 20.24 1.18
CA GLY A 465 -0.26 19.02 0.92
C GLY A 465 -1.58 19.19 0.16
N LEU A 466 -2.14 20.40 0.06
CA LEU A 466 -3.29 20.66 -0.83
C LEU A 466 -2.81 20.86 -2.26
N VAL A 467 -3.54 20.25 -3.20
CA VAL A 467 -3.37 20.49 -4.63
C VAL A 467 -3.87 21.89 -4.98
N HIS A 468 -3.35 22.49 -6.06
CA HIS A 468 -3.74 23.83 -6.48
C HIS A 468 -5.26 24.00 -6.61
N ASP A 469 -5.94 23.03 -7.22
CA ASP A 469 -7.39 23.04 -7.39
C ASP A 469 -8.14 23.01 -6.05
N GLU A 470 -7.66 22.25 -5.07
CA GLU A 470 -8.24 22.22 -3.72
C GLU A 470 -8.02 23.55 -2.99
N LYS A 471 -6.85 24.18 -3.17
CA LYS A 471 -6.58 25.53 -2.64
C LYS A 471 -7.53 26.56 -3.25
N LEU A 472 -7.79 26.48 -4.55
CA LEU A 472 -8.76 27.34 -5.25
C LEU A 472 -10.20 27.09 -4.77
N GLN A 473 -10.60 25.83 -4.60
CA GLN A 473 -11.93 25.48 -4.08
C GLN A 473 -12.13 25.95 -2.63
N PHE A 474 -11.12 25.76 -1.77
CA PHE A 474 -11.18 26.24 -0.39
C PHE A 474 -11.21 27.78 -0.32
N THR A 475 -10.38 28.45 -1.12
CA THR A 475 -10.35 29.93 -1.11
C THR A 475 -11.65 30.52 -1.64
N SER A 476 -12.21 29.99 -2.72
CA SER A 476 -13.50 30.45 -3.25
C SER A 476 -14.68 30.22 -2.29
N THR A 477 -14.71 29.09 -1.58
CA THR A 477 -15.74 28.81 -0.55
C THR A 477 -15.61 29.74 0.65
N VAL A 478 -14.39 29.98 1.15
CA VAL A 478 -14.14 30.97 2.22
C VAL A 478 -14.55 32.38 1.80
N GLU A 479 -14.28 32.77 0.56
CA GLU A 479 -14.70 34.07 0.03
C GLU A 479 -16.21 34.21 0.00
N ASN A 480 -16.92 33.18 -0.42
CA ASN A 480 -18.38 33.16 -0.43
C ASN A 480 -18.94 33.29 1.00
N TRP A 481 -18.40 32.55 1.98
CA TRP A 481 -18.82 32.64 3.38
C TRP A 481 -18.60 34.03 3.97
N CYS A 482 -17.40 34.60 3.79
CA CYS A 482 -17.08 35.95 4.26
C CYS A 482 -17.96 37.01 3.57
N GLN A 483 -18.24 36.87 2.28
CA GLN A 483 -19.10 37.80 1.54
C GLN A 483 -20.55 37.73 2.03
N LYS A 484 -21.09 36.53 2.24
CA LYS A 484 -22.43 36.30 2.81
C LYS A 484 -22.57 36.99 4.17
N ARG A 485 -21.60 36.80 5.08
CA ARG A 485 -21.63 37.46 6.40
C ARG A 485 -21.47 38.97 6.31
N THR A 486 -20.55 39.46 5.47
CA THR A 486 -20.36 40.90 5.28
C THR A 486 -21.64 41.57 4.80
N ARG A 487 -22.36 40.96 3.83
CA ARG A 487 -23.67 41.46 3.38
C ARG A 487 -24.71 41.50 4.50
N GLN A 488 -24.72 40.51 5.41
CA GLN A 488 -25.62 40.52 6.56
C GLN A 488 -25.31 41.67 7.52
N ILE A 489 -24.05 41.89 7.87
CA ILE A 489 -23.62 42.99 8.75
C ILE A 489 -23.97 44.35 8.13
N TRP A 490 -23.69 44.53 6.84
CA TRP A 490 -24.06 45.77 6.14
C TRP A 490 -25.57 46.01 6.15
N ARG A 491 -26.39 44.98 5.94
CA ARG A 491 -27.85 45.11 6.02
C ARG A 491 -28.31 45.53 7.41
N SER A 492 -27.80 44.89 8.47
CA SER A 492 -28.17 45.24 9.84
C SER A 492 -27.76 46.66 10.22
N GLU A 493 -26.57 47.11 9.80
CA GLU A 493 -26.09 48.48 10.06
C GLU A 493 -26.90 49.52 9.28
N ILE A 494 -27.26 49.24 8.02
CA ILE A 494 -28.12 50.13 7.22
C ILE A 494 -29.52 50.23 7.83
N ASP A 495 -30.10 49.10 8.26
CA ASP A 495 -31.42 49.08 8.89
C ASP A 495 -31.40 49.83 10.24
N ALA A 496 -30.34 49.66 11.04
CA ALA A 496 -30.14 50.41 12.28
C ALA A 496 -29.99 51.92 12.03
N ALA A 497 -29.18 52.31 11.03
CA ALA A 497 -29.01 53.72 10.65
C ALA A 497 -30.32 54.34 10.13
N LYS A 498 -31.11 53.57 9.37
CA LYS A 498 -32.44 53.97 8.91
C LYS A 498 -33.40 54.20 10.07
N LEU A 499 -33.44 53.29 11.05
CA LEU A 499 -34.29 53.45 12.24
C LEU A 499 -33.85 54.65 13.08
N ALA A 500 -32.55 54.82 13.31
CA ALA A 500 -32.02 55.98 14.03
C ALA A 500 -32.32 57.31 13.32
N PHE A 501 -32.27 57.33 11.98
CA PHE A 501 -32.66 58.49 11.19
C PHE A 501 -34.16 58.78 11.30
N GLN A 502 -35.01 57.76 11.25
CA GLN A 502 -36.47 57.92 11.42
C GLN A 502 -36.83 58.45 12.81
N GLU A 503 -36.20 57.92 13.86
CA GLU A 503 -36.39 58.38 15.24
C GLU A 503 -35.93 59.84 15.41
N ARG A 504 -34.76 60.18 14.82
CA ARG A 504 -34.24 61.55 14.87
C ARG A 504 -35.10 62.53 14.06
N LEU A 505 -35.64 62.10 12.93
CA LEU A 505 -36.57 62.90 12.13
C LEU A 505 -37.89 63.10 12.88
N ALA A 506 -38.45 62.04 13.49
CA ALA A 506 -39.68 62.12 14.28
C ALA A 506 -39.52 63.09 15.47
N SER A 507 -38.45 62.95 16.26
CA SER A 507 -38.14 63.85 17.38
C SER A 507 -37.89 65.30 16.96
N THR A 508 -37.24 65.54 15.82
CA THR A 508 -37.13 66.92 15.29
C THR A 508 -38.48 67.49 14.85
N LEU A 509 -39.35 66.66 14.27
CA LEU A 509 -40.67 67.08 13.79
C LEU A 509 -41.63 67.36 14.97
N GLU A 510 -41.51 66.58 16.05
CA GLU A 510 -42.20 66.84 17.32
C GLU A 510 -41.69 68.13 17.98
N SER A 511 -40.37 68.34 18.03
CA SER A 511 -39.79 69.59 18.55
C SER A 511 -40.21 70.81 17.74
N ASP A 512 -40.27 70.73 16.41
CA ASP A 512 -40.70 71.83 15.55
C ASP A 512 -42.20 72.11 15.74
N ARG A 513 -43.02 71.05 15.87
CA ARG A 513 -44.45 71.16 16.17
C ARG A 513 -44.71 71.79 17.52
N ASP A 514 -43.95 71.43 18.55
CA ASP A 514 -44.05 72.02 19.88
C ASP A 514 -43.61 73.49 19.86
N SER A 515 -42.57 73.84 19.10
CA SER A 515 -42.15 75.23 18.91
C SER A 515 -43.19 76.09 18.16
N LEU A 516 -43.90 75.51 17.19
CA LEU A 516 -45.00 76.16 16.48
C LEU A 516 -46.23 76.35 17.37
N ASN A 517 -46.57 75.36 18.20
CA ASN A 517 -47.67 75.45 19.17
C ASN A 517 -47.38 76.49 20.27
N LEU A 518 -46.14 76.61 20.74
CA LEU A 518 -45.71 77.65 21.68
C LEU A 518 -45.84 79.06 21.08
N ASN A 519 -45.41 79.25 19.83
CA ASN A 519 -45.56 80.52 19.11
C ASN A 519 -47.03 80.89 18.81
N LEU A 520 -47.91 79.90 18.64
CA LEU A 520 -49.36 80.10 18.50
C LEU A 520 -50.04 80.43 19.83
N SER A 521 -49.56 79.88 20.95
CA SER A 521 -50.07 80.18 22.30
C SER A 521 -49.66 81.57 22.81
N GLU A 522 -48.52 82.11 22.38
CA GLU A 522 -48.10 83.50 22.72
C GLU A 522 -48.87 84.59 21.96
N ARG A 523 -49.62 84.25 20.90
CA ARG A 523 -50.38 85.23 20.10
C ARG A 523 -51.84 85.43 20.51
N ILE A 524 -52.32 84.81 21.58
CA ILE A 524 -53.68 85.06 22.11
C ILE A 524 -53.58 85.95 23.34
N PRO A 525 -53.89 87.27 23.26
CA PRO A 525 -53.90 88.14 24.42
C PRO A 525 -55.15 87.87 25.27
N SER A 526 -54.95 87.46 26.53
CA SER A 526 -56.00 87.39 27.55
C SER A 526 -56.43 88.81 27.96
N SER A 527 -57.57 89.29 27.45
CA SER A 527 -58.17 90.55 27.91
C SER A 527 -58.95 90.38 29.23
N THR A 528 -58.31 90.76 30.34
CA THR A 528 -58.84 91.64 31.43
C THR A 528 -60.07 91.16 32.28
N PRO A 529 -60.43 91.82 33.40
CA PRO A 529 -60.01 91.42 34.75
C PRO A 529 -61.19 91.28 35.75
N ALA A 530 -60.91 90.74 36.94
CA ALA A 530 -61.82 90.79 38.09
C ALA A 530 -61.87 92.20 38.69
N ILE A 531 -63.08 92.77 38.82
CA ILE A 531 -63.37 93.98 39.62
C ILE A 531 -64.09 93.55 40.89
N ILE A 532 -63.58 94.04 42.02
CA ILE A 532 -64.10 93.97 43.39
C ILE A 532 -65.12 95.10 43.59
N ALA A 533 -66.27 94.85 44.23
CA ALA A 533 -66.82 95.65 45.35
C ALA A 533 -68.23 95.17 45.79
N GLU A 534 -68.38 95.12 47.12
CA GLU A 534 -69.56 95.00 48.01
C GLU A 534 -70.43 93.73 48.02
#